data_AF-A0A357CFM4-F1
#
_entry.id   AF-A0A357CFM4-F1
#
_cell.length_a   1.000
_cell.length_b   1.000
_cell.length_c   1.000
_cell.angle_alpha   90.00
_cell.angle_beta   90.00
_cell.angle_gamma   90.00
#
_symmetry.space_group_name_H-M   'P 1'
#
loop_
_entity.id
_entity.type
_entity.pdbx_description
1 polymer ?
#
loop_
_entity_poly.entity_id
_entity_poly.type
_entity_poly.pdbx_seq_one_letter_code
_entity_poly.pdbx_strand_id
1 'polypeptide(L)' 'MDQDQARRSATAKAARRLLPFLCLCYAVNFLDRVNVGFAALAMNQDLGLTPSIFGAGAGIFFI' A
#
# COMPACT_ATOMS: atom_id res chain seq x y z
N MET A 1 18.19 20.26 -28.30
CA MET A 1 17.05 19.41 -28.71
C MET A 1 17.30 17.92 -28.47
N ASP A 2 18.54 17.40 -28.51
CA ASP A 2 18.82 15.96 -28.34
C ASP A 2 18.64 15.42 -26.90
N GLN A 3 19.07 16.19 -25.89
CA GLN A 3 19.00 15.76 -24.48
C GLN A 3 17.58 15.56 -23.94
N ASP A 4 16.59 16.28 -24.46
CA ASP A 4 15.19 16.15 -24.03
C ASP A 4 14.55 14.87 -24.57
N GLN A 5 14.95 14.43 -25.76
CA GLN A 5 14.46 13.20 -26.39
C GLN A 5 15.03 11.97 -25.70
N ALA A 6 16.33 11.98 -25.39
CA ALA A 6 16.97 10.93 -24.59
C ALA A 6 16.32 10.79 -23.21
N ARG A 7 16.05 11.91 -22.52
CA ARG A 7 15.37 11.92 -21.21
C ARG A 7 13.95 11.34 -21.27
N ARG A 8 13.13 11.75 -22.24
CA ARG A 8 11.77 11.20 -22.43
C ARG A 8 11.78 9.70 -22.69
N SER A 9 12.74 9.20 -23.46
CA SER A 9 12.86 7.77 -23.73
C SER A 9 13.25 6.97 -22.48
N ALA A 10 14.15 7.53 -21.65
CA ALA A 10 14.59 6.93 -20.41
C ALA A 10 13.46 6.89 -19.36
N THR A 11 12.70 7.98 -19.20
CA THR A 11 11.56 8.02 -18.28
C THR A 11 10.44 7.09 -18.72
N ALA A 12 10.12 7.03 -20.02
CA ALA A 12 9.12 6.09 -20.54
C ALA A 12 9.54 4.62 -20.34
N LYS A 13 10.83 4.32 -20.50
CA LYS A 13 11.39 2.98 -20.26
C LYS A 13 11.34 2.60 -18.78
N ALA A 14 11.70 3.51 -17.90
CA ALA A 14 11.59 3.32 -16.45
C ALA A 14 10.13 3.15 -16.03
N ALA A 15 9.24 4.03 -16.50
CA ALA A 15 7.81 4.00 -16.23
C ALA A 15 7.20 2.65 -16.64
N ARG A 16 7.46 2.15 -17.85
CA ARG A 16 6.91 0.86 -18.32
C ARG A 16 7.31 -0.33 -17.46
N ARG A 17 8.46 -0.26 -16.76
CA ARG A 17 8.93 -1.34 -15.89
C ARG A 17 8.53 -1.15 -14.43
N LEU A 18 8.47 0.11 -13.97
CA LEU A 18 8.11 0.45 -12.58
C LEU A 18 6.59 0.52 -12.36
N LEU A 19 5.81 1.05 -13.31
CA LEU A 19 4.34 1.12 -13.21
C LEU A 19 3.68 -0.22 -12.90
N PRO A 20 3.93 -1.34 -13.62
CA PRO A 20 3.26 -2.60 -13.31
C PRO A 20 3.64 -3.11 -11.91
N PHE A 21 4.89 -2.90 -11.49
CA PHE A 21 5.32 -3.23 -10.14
C PHE A 21 4.63 -2.35 -9.09
N LEU A 22 4.55 -1.04 -9.32
CA LEU A 22 3.85 -0.10 -8.44
C LEU A 22 2.36 -0.43 -8.34
N CYS A 23 1.71 -0.77 -9.45
CA CYS A 23 0.32 -1.22 -9.47
C CYS A 23 0.13 -2.48 -8.62
N LEU A 24 1.03 -3.45 -8.74
CA LEU A 24 0.97 -4.67 -7.92
C LEU A 24 1.19 -4.35 -6.43
N CYS A 25 2.19 -3.55 -6.09
CA CYS A 25 2.42 -3.13 -4.71
C CYS A 25 1.23 -2.35 -4.15
N TYR A 26 0.61 -1.51 -4.96
CA TYR A 26 -0.59 -0.77 -4.59
C TYR A 26 -1.78 -1.71 -4.34
N ALA A 27 -1.97 -2.72 -5.19
CA ALA A 27 -2.99 -3.74 -4.98
C ALA A 27 -2.75 -4.53 -3.69
N VAL A 28 -1.50 -4.92 -3.42
CA VAL A 28 -1.12 -5.61 -2.17
C VAL A 28 -1.38 -4.72 -0.95
N ASN A 29 -0.99 -3.44 -1.01
CA ASN A 29 -1.27 -2.49 0.07
C ASN A 29 -2.77 -2.34 0.33
N PHE A 30 -3.59 -2.33 -0.72
CA PHE A 30 -5.03 -2.31 -0.59
C PHE A 30 -5.58 -3.59 0.05
N LEU A 31 -5.08 -4.76 -0.36
CA LEU A 31 -5.45 -6.05 0.24
C LEU A 31 -5.09 -6.12 1.72
N ASP A 32 -3.89 -5.68 2.11
CA ASP A 32 -3.46 -5.66 3.51
C ASP A 32 -4.37 -4.78 4.38
N ARG A 33 -4.75 -3.59 3.88
CA ARG A 33 -5.70 -2.70 4.55
C ARG A 33 -7.05 -3.37 4.78
N VAL A 34 -7.56 -4.07 3.78
CA VAL A 34 -8.83 -4.80 3.87
C VAL A 34 -8.72 -5.99 4.84
N ASN A 35 -7.64 -6.76 4.76
CA ASN A 35 -7.40 -7.92 5.61
C ASN A 35 -7.28 -7.54 7.10
N VAL A 36 -6.59 -6.44 7.43
CA VAL A 36 -6.51 -5.93 8.81
C VAL A 36 -7.88 -5.53 9.34
N GLY A 37 -8.72 -4.91 8.50
CA GLY A 37 -10.11 -4.59 8.86
C GLY A 37 -10.94 -5.84 9.18
N PHE A 38 -10.80 -6.91 8.38
CA PHE A 38 -11.48 -8.18 8.66
C PHE A 38 -10.92 -8.91 9.88
N ALA A 39 -9.58 -8.94 10.01
CA ALA A 39 -8.91 -9.57 11.14
C ALA A 39 -9.36 -8.94 12.46
N ALA A 40 -9.57 -7.61 12.49
CA ALA A 40 -10.08 -6.89 13.65
C ALA A 40 -11.34 -7.50 14.27
N LEU A 41 -12.24 -8.09 13.48
CA LEU A 41 -13.51 -8.62 13.97
C LEU A 41 -13.32 -9.81 14.93
N ALA A 42 -12.33 -10.67 14.65
CA ALA A 42 -12.03 -11.84 15.46
C ALA A 42 -10.81 -11.61 16.37
N MET A 43 -9.74 -11.04 15.81
CA MET A 43 -8.46 -10.79 16.48
C MET A 43 -8.60 -9.90 17.73
N ASN A 44 -9.54 -8.93 17.71
CA ASN A 44 -9.74 -8.08 18.88
C ASN A 44 -10.29 -8.86 20.09
N GLN A 45 -11.14 -9.86 19.86
CA GLN A 45 -11.61 -10.73 20.94
C GLN A 45 -10.49 -11.69 21.39
N ASP A 46 -9.78 -12.30 20.45
CA ASP A 46 -8.74 -13.29 20.75
C ASP A 46 -7.56 -12.71 21.52
N LEU A 47 -7.18 -11.46 21.22
CA LEU A 47 -6.11 -10.73 21.93
C LEU A 47 -6.62 -9.84 23.08
N GLY A 48 -7.93 -9.78 23.32
CA GLY A 48 -8.51 -8.91 24.33
C GLY A 48 -8.26 -7.41 24.07
N LEU A 49 -8.08 -7.01 22.81
CA LEU A 49 -7.84 -5.62 22.44
C LEU A 49 -9.11 -4.80 22.64
N THR A 50 -9.00 -3.72 23.41
CA THR A 50 -10.09 -2.74 23.49
C THR A 50 -10.20 -1.96 22.17
N PRO A 51 -11.40 -1.50 21.78
CA PRO A 51 -11.59 -0.74 20.54
C PRO A 51 -10.68 0.49 20.41
N SER A 52 -10.35 1.12 21.54
CA SER A 52 -9.45 2.27 21.63
C SER A 52 -8.01 1.91 21.24
N ILE A 53 -7.51 0.76 21.68
CA ILE A 53 -6.14 0.30 21.38
C ILE A 53 -6.06 -0.15 19.91
N PHE A 54 -7.06 -0.90 19.45
CA PHE A 54 -7.12 -1.30 18.05
C PHE A 54 -7.23 -0.08 17.11
N GLY A 55 -8.06 0.91 17.46
CA GLY A 55 -8.21 2.16 16.71
C GLY A 55 -6.91 2.98 16.65
N ALA A 56 -6.14 3.02 17.75
CA ALA A 56 -4.84 3.68 17.75
C ALA A 56 -3.82 2.98 16.82
N GLY A 57 -3.76 1.64 16.85
CA GLY A 57 -2.89 0.86 15.96
C GLY A 57 -3.30 0.96 14.49
N ALA A 58 -4.60 0.90 14.21
CA ALA A 58 -5.15 1.12 12.87
C ALA A 58 -4.84 2.53 12.35
N GLY A 59 -4.89 3.56 13.21
CA GLY A 59 -4.48 4.91 12.82
C GLY A 59 -3.05 4.99 12.26
N ILE A 60 -2.12 4.24 12.86
CA ILE A 60 -0.71 4.20 12.41
C ILE A 60 -0.55 3.36 11.14
N PHE A 61 -1.30 2.25 11.00
CA PHE A 61 -1.20 1.35 9.84
C PHE A 61 -1.78 1.92 8.54
N PHE A 62 -2.74 2.85 8.64
CA PHE A 62 -3.45 3.41 7.49
C PHE A 62 -2.93 4.81 7.04
N ILE A 63 -1.94 5.38 7.72
CA ILE A 63 -1.18 6.58 7.32
C ILE A 63 -0.05 6.20 6.36
#